data_AF-A0A3S5J567-F1
#
_entry.id   AF-A0A3S5J567-F1
#
_cell.length_a   1.000
_cell.length_b   1.000
_cell.length_c   1.000
_cell.angle_alpha   90.00
_cell.angle_beta   90.00
_cell.angle_gamma   90.00
#
_symmetry.space_group_name_H-M   'P 1'
#
loop_
_entity.id
_entity.type
_entity.pdbx_description
1 polymer ?
#
loop_
_entity_poly.entity_id
_entity_poly.type
_entity_poly.pdbx_seq_one_letter_code
_entity_poly.pdbx_strand_id
1 'polypeptide(L)'
;MQLHVTDNIFNSNPYYDQSIKSVFACPPKTSVALFDQNGYDLTKLEQMYAVANGFDLTVHRNREHITLRQDWFTDINTTDGPHINHCYMFERKGYEGDALKQLTAWAKNNTHLHKLISLKPKWGLDFSIDYCDREGNVFEVLHWEFDGFDYNEIADKKIVMDEFLTQQDWNHSAQQILKHKEQWHHLGFFEQSEWKTKYFGIDKERFKVVLWK
;
A
#
# COMPACT_ATOMS: atom_id res chain seq x y z
N MET A 1 18.85 13.40 -5.16
CA MET A 1 17.91 12.80 -4.19
C MET A 1 18.69 12.16 -3.03
N GLN A 2 18.18 12.26 -1.80
CA GLN A 2 18.67 11.52 -0.65
C GLN A 2 17.45 10.97 0.11
N LEU A 3 17.39 9.66 0.28
CA LEU A 3 16.30 8.98 1.00
C LEU A 3 16.55 8.97 2.50
N HIS A 4 15.49 9.22 3.26
CA HIS A 4 15.46 9.12 4.71
C HIS A 4 14.33 8.18 5.14
N VAL A 5 14.68 7.06 5.76
CA VAL A 5 13.71 6.13 6.37
C VAL A 5 12.99 6.88 7.49
N THR A 6 11.67 6.72 7.58
CA THR A 6 10.90 7.28 8.71
C THR A 6 10.97 6.35 9.93
N ASP A 7 10.62 6.86 11.10
CA ASP A 7 10.48 6.06 12.33
C ASP A 7 9.16 5.26 12.38
N ASN A 8 8.40 5.25 11.29
CA ASN A 8 7.10 4.56 11.21
C ASN A 8 7.29 3.05 11.20
N ILE A 9 6.40 2.36 11.93
CA ILE A 9 6.39 0.90 12.04
C ILE A 9 4.98 0.37 11.82
N PHE A 10 4.87 -0.80 11.21
CA PHE A 10 3.60 -1.48 11.06
C PHE A 10 3.00 -1.82 12.43
N ASN A 11 1.71 -1.61 12.57
CA ASN A 11 0.91 -2.17 13.63
C ASN A 11 0.75 -3.69 13.40
N SER A 12 1.31 -4.46 14.33
CA SER A 12 1.30 -5.93 14.30
C SER A 12 -0.07 -6.55 14.60
N ASN A 13 -1.01 -5.78 15.17
CA ASN A 13 -2.37 -6.26 15.39
C ASN A 13 -3.08 -6.45 14.02
N PRO A 14 -3.50 -7.69 13.66
CA PRO A 14 -4.13 -7.95 12.37
C PRO A 14 -5.61 -7.52 12.31
N TYR A 15 -6.26 -7.33 13.45
CA TYR A 15 -7.71 -7.35 13.53
C TYR A 15 -8.30 -6.13 14.26
N TYR A 16 -9.50 -5.77 13.84
CA TYR A 16 -10.43 -5.02 14.68
C TYR A 16 -11.21 -6.01 15.56
N ASP A 17 -11.18 -5.82 16.87
CA ASP A 17 -11.86 -6.66 17.85
C ASP A 17 -13.04 -5.93 18.52
N GLN A 18 -13.02 -4.60 18.54
CA GLN A 18 -14.08 -3.77 19.12
C GLN A 18 -15.19 -3.47 18.11
N SER A 19 -16.44 -3.66 18.56
CA SER A 19 -17.63 -3.27 17.80
C SER A 19 -17.77 -1.75 17.68
N ILE A 20 -18.40 -1.28 16.60
CA ILE A 20 -18.78 0.14 16.51
C ILE A 20 -20.00 0.41 17.39
N LYS A 21 -20.03 1.57 18.07
CA LYS A 21 -21.22 2.07 18.75
C LYS A 21 -22.27 2.44 17.69
N SER A 22 -23.13 1.49 17.37
CA SER A 22 -24.02 1.57 16.21
C SER A 22 -25.28 2.38 16.48
N VAL A 23 -25.65 3.26 15.56
CA VAL A 23 -27.03 3.78 15.40
C VAL A 23 -27.85 2.95 14.41
N PHE A 24 -27.22 2.00 13.72
CA PHE A 24 -27.86 1.13 12.72
C PHE A 24 -28.46 -0.12 13.36
N ALA A 25 -29.65 -0.48 12.90
CA ALA A 25 -30.14 -1.85 13.02
C ALA A 25 -29.35 -2.81 12.11
N CYS A 26 -29.03 -2.38 10.88
CA CYS A 26 -28.14 -3.05 9.93
C CYS A 26 -27.56 -2.00 8.95
N PRO A 27 -26.24 -1.94 8.68
CA PRO A 27 -25.68 -1.00 7.72
C PRO A 27 -26.24 -1.21 6.30
N PRO A 28 -26.46 -0.13 5.52
CA PRO A 28 -26.92 -0.23 4.14
C PRO A 28 -25.83 -0.81 3.22
N LYS A 29 -26.22 -1.36 2.07
CA LYS A 29 -25.28 -1.87 1.04
C LYS A 29 -24.20 -0.85 0.64
N THR A 30 -24.55 0.42 0.61
CA THR A 30 -23.63 1.52 0.24
C THR A 30 -22.47 1.69 1.23
N SER A 31 -22.58 1.16 2.44
CA SER A 31 -21.48 1.19 3.44
C SER A 31 -20.25 0.38 3.02
N VAL A 32 -20.43 -0.57 2.10
CA VAL A 32 -19.37 -1.43 1.50
C VAL A 32 -19.28 -1.27 -0.02
N ALA A 33 -19.73 -0.12 -0.55
CA ALA A 33 -19.59 0.21 -1.97
C ALA A 33 -18.13 0.46 -2.35
N LEU A 34 -17.81 0.28 -3.64
CA LEU A 34 -16.46 0.45 -4.20
C LEU A 34 -15.39 -0.33 -3.42
N PHE A 35 -15.77 -1.50 -2.90
CA PHE A 35 -14.86 -2.37 -2.14
C PHE A 35 -13.64 -2.72 -3.00
N ASP A 36 -12.49 -2.24 -2.54
CA ASP A 36 -11.18 -2.55 -3.12
C ASP A 36 -10.82 -4.01 -2.79
N GLN A 37 -10.68 -4.85 -3.82
CA GLN A 37 -10.53 -6.30 -3.65
C GLN A 37 -9.11 -6.75 -3.35
N ASN A 38 -8.14 -5.90 -3.67
CA ASN A 38 -6.73 -6.25 -3.63
C ASN A 38 -5.84 -5.11 -3.13
N GLY A 39 -6.29 -3.87 -3.09
CA GLY A 39 -5.58 -2.75 -2.48
C GLY A 39 -6.01 -2.44 -1.05
N TYR A 40 -5.80 -1.20 -0.65
CA TYR A 40 -5.87 -0.74 0.74
C TYR A 40 -6.97 0.30 1.01
N ASP A 41 -7.77 0.63 -0.01
CA ASP A 41 -8.88 1.57 0.19
C ASP A 41 -9.95 0.96 1.09
N LEU A 42 -10.23 1.65 2.18
CA LEU A 42 -11.22 1.25 3.16
C LEU A 42 -12.61 1.69 2.70
N THR A 43 -13.56 0.78 2.75
CA THR A 43 -14.98 1.15 2.67
C THR A 43 -15.39 2.01 3.87
N LYS A 44 -16.52 2.71 3.77
CA LYS A 44 -17.03 3.54 4.87
C LYS A 44 -17.23 2.75 6.16
N LEU A 45 -17.67 1.48 6.05
CA LEU A 45 -17.84 0.64 7.22
C LEU A 45 -16.49 0.24 7.85
N GLU A 46 -15.48 -0.09 7.04
CA GLU A 46 -14.11 -0.33 7.52
C GLU A 46 -13.54 0.89 8.25
N GLN A 47 -13.74 2.10 7.70
CA GLN A 47 -13.33 3.36 8.33
C GLN A 47 -13.97 3.54 9.72
N MET A 48 -15.25 3.19 9.89
CA MET A 48 -15.91 3.27 11.21
C MET A 48 -15.30 2.30 12.22
N TYR A 49 -14.97 1.07 11.81
CA TYR A 49 -14.31 0.11 12.68
C TYR A 49 -12.89 0.55 13.04
N ALA A 50 -12.13 1.06 12.08
CA ALA A 50 -10.80 1.62 12.31
C ALA A 50 -10.84 2.67 13.44
N VAL A 51 -11.73 3.66 13.34
CA VAL A 51 -11.88 4.70 14.36
C VAL A 51 -12.31 4.13 15.71
N ALA A 52 -13.27 3.19 15.73
CA ALA A 52 -13.71 2.56 16.98
C ALA A 52 -12.60 1.73 17.67
N ASN A 53 -11.61 1.26 16.90
CA ASN A 53 -10.46 0.51 17.38
C ASN A 53 -9.20 1.40 17.53
N GLY A 54 -9.35 2.73 17.46
CA GLY A 54 -8.27 3.69 17.74
C GLY A 54 -7.23 3.84 16.63
N PHE A 55 -7.56 3.47 15.39
CA PHE A 55 -6.68 3.68 14.24
C PHE A 55 -6.88 5.07 13.61
N ASP A 56 -5.78 5.69 13.20
CA ASP A 56 -5.79 6.91 12.42
C ASP A 56 -6.05 6.61 10.95
N LEU A 57 -6.95 7.39 10.35
CA LEU A 57 -7.29 7.30 8.93
C LEU A 57 -6.50 8.32 8.13
N THR A 58 -5.98 7.90 6.99
CA THR A 58 -5.15 8.76 6.14
C THR A 58 -5.75 8.86 4.75
N VAL A 59 -5.86 10.11 4.26
CA VAL A 59 -6.19 10.39 2.87
C VAL A 59 -4.99 10.00 2.00
N HIS A 60 -5.19 9.10 1.03
CA HIS A 60 -4.12 8.65 0.15
C HIS A 60 -4.00 9.53 -1.10
N ARG A 61 -5.04 9.59 -1.95
CA ARG A 61 -5.04 10.39 -3.20
C ARG A 61 -6.00 11.56 -3.16
N ASN A 62 -7.21 11.31 -2.70
CA ASN A 62 -8.26 12.31 -2.53
C ASN A 62 -9.23 11.83 -1.44
N ARG A 63 -10.25 12.65 -1.14
CA ARG A 63 -11.20 12.40 -0.03
C ARG A 63 -12.01 11.10 -0.16
N GLU A 64 -12.00 10.45 -1.31
CA GLU A 64 -12.67 9.16 -1.55
C GLU A 64 -11.75 7.95 -1.27
N HIS A 65 -10.43 8.16 -1.28
CA HIS A 65 -9.41 7.13 -1.02
C HIS A 65 -8.85 7.29 0.40
N ILE A 66 -9.48 6.59 1.34
CA ILE A 66 -9.08 6.57 2.75
C ILE A 66 -8.47 5.21 3.07
N THR A 67 -7.28 5.22 3.65
CA THR A 67 -6.46 4.03 3.91
C THR A 67 -5.94 4.04 5.35
N LEU A 68 -5.42 2.90 5.82
CA LEU A 68 -4.44 2.90 6.91
C LEU A 68 -3.07 2.89 6.25
N ARG A 69 -2.37 4.03 6.29
CA ARG A 69 -1.02 4.11 5.76
C ARG A 69 -0.15 5.04 6.57
N GLN A 70 1.15 4.81 6.47
CA GLN A 70 2.18 5.69 7.00
C GLN A 70 3.21 5.95 5.88
N ASP A 71 3.92 7.07 5.96
CA ASP A 71 5.00 7.35 5.02
C ASP A 71 6.21 6.46 5.35
N TRP A 72 6.76 5.77 4.35
CA TRP A 72 7.87 4.85 4.56
C TRP A 72 9.22 5.56 4.47
N PHE A 73 9.39 6.38 3.43
CA PHE A 73 10.54 7.27 3.29
C PHE A 73 10.10 8.69 2.97
N THR A 74 11.00 9.61 3.26
CA THR A 74 10.96 10.99 2.79
C THR A 74 12.24 11.30 2.01
N ASP A 75 12.22 12.35 1.21
CA ASP A 75 13.42 12.87 0.56
C ASP A 75 13.52 14.39 0.73
N ILE A 76 14.70 14.91 0.38
CA ILE A 76 14.89 16.35 0.24
C ILE A 76 14.28 16.72 -1.11
N ASN A 77 13.09 17.33 -1.09
CA ASN A 77 12.36 17.76 -2.29
C ASN A 77 13.29 18.37 -3.36
N THR A 78 13.53 17.63 -4.45
CA THR A 78 14.34 18.09 -5.58
C THR A 78 13.48 18.76 -6.63
N THR A 79 14.02 19.77 -7.31
CA THR A 79 13.31 20.48 -8.40
C THR A 79 13.38 19.74 -9.74
N ASP A 80 14.49 19.04 -9.98
CA ASP A 80 14.73 18.19 -11.14
C ASP A 80 15.55 16.95 -10.73
N GLY A 81 15.52 15.92 -11.56
CA GLY A 81 16.14 14.62 -11.31
C GLY A 81 15.20 13.59 -10.66
N PRO A 82 15.76 12.55 -10.03
CA PRO A 82 14.99 11.52 -9.34
C PRO A 82 14.34 12.06 -8.06
N HIS A 83 13.09 11.68 -7.81
CA HIS A 83 12.30 12.10 -6.65
C HIS A 83 11.29 11.03 -6.27
N ILE A 84 10.86 11.01 -5.00
CA ILE A 84 9.75 10.15 -4.57
C ILE A 84 8.47 10.59 -5.30
N ASN A 85 7.84 9.66 -6.02
CA ASN A 85 6.46 9.80 -6.45
C ASN A 85 5.52 9.40 -5.30
N HIS A 86 5.73 8.19 -4.76
CA HIS A 86 5.06 7.72 -3.55
C HIS A 86 5.91 6.72 -2.79
N CYS A 87 5.72 6.67 -1.46
CA CYS A 87 6.49 5.78 -0.61
C CYS A 87 5.75 5.49 0.70
N TYR A 88 5.02 4.37 0.75
CA TYR A 88 4.04 4.10 1.79
C TYR A 88 4.13 2.70 2.39
N MET A 89 3.84 2.63 3.68
CA MET A 89 3.53 1.42 4.43
C MET A 89 2.02 1.33 4.57
N PHE A 90 1.40 0.29 4.03
CA PHE A 90 -0.04 0.11 4.04
C PHE A 90 -0.49 -1.01 4.96
N GLU A 91 -1.69 -0.86 5.52
CA GLU A 91 -2.35 -1.88 6.33
C GLU A 91 -3.83 -1.99 5.97
N ARG A 92 -4.35 -3.20 6.06
CA ARG A 92 -5.79 -3.47 6.03
C ARG A 92 -6.11 -4.58 7.00
N LYS A 93 -7.04 -4.32 7.92
CA LYS A 93 -7.29 -5.23 9.04
C LYS A 93 -8.45 -6.18 8.74
N GLY A 94 -8.37 -7.37 9.31
CA GLY A 94 -9.50 -8.30 9.38
C GLY A 94 -10.42 -7.96 10.57
N TYR A 95 -11.37 -8.85 10.82
CA TYR A 95 -12.32 -8.72 11.94
C TYR A 95 -12.28 -9.94 12.84
N GLU A 96 -12.27 -9.69 14.15
CA GLU A 96 -12.44 -10.71 15.18
C GLU A 96 -13.32 -10.19 16.33
N GLY A 97 -13.41 -10.97 17.42
CA GLY A 97 -14.06 -10.50 18.65
C GLY A 97 -15.50 -10.00 18.44
N ASP A 98 -15.81 -8.87 19.08
CA ASP A 98 -17.14 -8.27 19.03
C ASP A 98 -17.42 -7.57 17.69
N ALA A 99 -16.38 -7.09 17.01
CA ALA A 99 -16.51 -6.56 15.65
C ALA A 99 -17.03 -7.63 14.67
N LEU A 100 -16.44 -8.83 14.68
CA LEU A 100 -16.85 -9.95 13.83
C LEU A 100 -18.26 -10.45 14.17
N LYS A 101 -18.60 -10.56 15.47
CA LYS A 101 -19.94 -10.93 15.91
C LYS A 101 -20.99 -9.94 15.39
N GLN A 102 -20.69 -8.64 15.47
CA GLN A 102 -21.57 -7.58 14.99
C GLN A 102 -21.78 -7.65 13.47
N LEU A 103 -20.70 -7.78 12.69
CA LEU A 103 -20.80 -7.95 11.23
C LEU A 103 -21.61 -9.20 10.86
N THR A 104 -21.37 -10.32 11.54
CA THR A 104 -22.06 -11.59 11.29
C THR A 104 -23.56 -11.48 11.60
N ALA A 105 -23.93 -10.76 12.66
CA ALA A 105 -25.33 -10.48 12.97
C ALA A 105 -26.02 -9.65 11.88
N TRP A 106 -25.35 -8.60 11.38
CA TRP A 106 -25.88 -7.78 10.29
C TRP A 106 -25.92 -8.51 8.94
N ALA A 107 -24.97 -9.41 8.68
CA ALA A 107 -24.90 -10.16 7.43
C ALA A 107 -26.14 -11.02 7.16
N LYS A 108 -26.88 -11.40 8.20
CA LYS A 108 -28.20 -12.07 8.07
C LYS A 108 -29.21 -11.26 7.26
N ASN A 109 -29.11 -9.93 7.30
CA ASN A 109 -30.00 -9.01 6.58
C ASN A 109 -29.29 -8.28 5.42
N ASN A 110 -27.96 -8.26 5.39
CA ASN A 110 -27.16 -7.66 4.32
C ASN A 110 -25.97 -8.56 3.95
N THR A 111 -26.17 -9.43 2.97
CA THR A 111 -25.15 -10.40 2.54
C THR A 111 -23.88 -9.77 1.97
N HIS A 112 -23.92 -8.49 1.55
CA HIS A 112 -22.70 -7.81 1.09
C HIS A 112 -21.66 -7.62 2.20
N LEU A 113 -22.05 -7.71 3.48
CA LEU A 113 -21.12 -7.66 4.60
C LEU A 113 -20.22 -8.89 4.71
N HIS A 114 -20.52 -9.98 3.98
CA HIS A 114 -19.60 -11.12 3.85
C HIS A 114 -18.27 -10.74 3.20
N LYS A 115 -18.21 -9.63 2.44
CA LYS A 115 -16.94 -9.08 1.94
C LYS A 115 -16.00 -8.70 3.07
N LEU A 116 -16.51 -8.11 4.15
CA LEU A 116 -15.70 -7.72 5.30
C LEU A 116 -15.38 -8.91 6.21
N ILE A 117 -16.37 -9.77 6.46
CA ILE A 117 -16.21 -10.99 7.27
C ILE A 117 -15.11 -11.90 6.70
N SER A 118 -14.98 -11.93 5.38
CA SER A 118 -14.02 -12.80 4.68
C SER A 118 -12.65 -12.16 4.49
N LEU A 119 -12.40 -10.94 5.00
CA LEU A 119 -11.10 -10.27 4.88
C LEU A 119 -10.00 -11.03 5.63
N LYS A 120 -8.87 -11.19 4.95
CA LYS A 120 -7.57 -11.50 5.55
C LYS A 120 -6.87 -10.19 5.88
N PRO A 121 -6.26 -10.05 7.07
CA PRO A 121 -5.33 -8.96 7.36
C PRO A 121 -4.23 -8.89 6.30
N LYS A 122 -3.87 -7.69 5.87
CA LYS A 122 -2.88 -7.45 4.81
C LYS A 122 -1.97 -6.29 5.19
N TRP A 123 -0.69 -6.43 4.90
CA TRP A 123 0.32 -5.37 4.99
C TRP A 123 1.04 -5.25 3.66
N GLY A 124 1.49 -4.04 3.33
CA GLY A 124 2.16 -3.77 2.07
C GLY A 124 3.18 -2.67 2.16
N LEU A 125 4.20 -2.81 1.33
CA LEU A 125 5.22 -1.81 1.06
C LEU A 125 5.04 -1.37 -0.39
N ASP A 126 4.92 -0.07 -0.62
CA ASP A 126 4.74 0.51 -1.95
C ASP A 126 5.71 1.68 -2.12
N PHE A 127 6.64 1.55 -3.07
CA PHE A 127 7.74 2.48 -3.29
C PHE A 127 7.85 2.82 -4.77
N SER A 128 7.88 4.11 -5.09
CA SER A 128 8.06 4.59 -6.45
C SER A 128 8.93 5.84 -6.52
N ILE A 129 9.97 5.78 -7.35
CA ILE A 129 10.83 6.91 -7.73
C ILE A 129 10.61 7.23 -9.20
N ASP A 130 10.29 8.48 -9.48
CA ASP A 130 10.25 9.03 -10.83
C ASP A 130 11.47 9.90 -11.09
N TYR A 131 11.78 10.10 -12.37
CA TYR A 131 12.81 11.03 -12.84
C TYR A 131 12.22 12.00 -13.85
N CYS A 132 12.50 13.29 -13.65
CA CYS A 132 12.13 14.37 -14.57
C CYS A 132 13.31 15.33 -14.73
N ASP A 133 13.67 15.71 -15.96
CA ASP A 133 14.69 16.75 -16.16
C ASP A 133 14.26 17.88 -17.11
N ARG A 134 15.15 18.87 -17.25
CA ARG A 134 14.91 20.08 -18.05
C ARG A 134 14.90 19.83 -19.55
N GLU A 135 15.41 18.70 -20.00
CA GLU A 135 15.38 18.28 -21.40
C GLU A 135 14.05 17.58 -21.75
N GLY A 136 13.20 17.34 -20.74
CA GLY A 136 11.92 16.69 -20.89
C GLY A 136 11.98 15.16 -20.81
N ASN A 137 13.08 14.59 -20.33
CA ASN A 137 13.12 13.17 -20.01
C ASN A 137 12.24 12.91 -18.78
N VAL A 138 11.27 12.03 -18.93
CA VAL A 138 10.35 11.61 -17.87
C VAL A 138 10.18 10.11 -17.90
N PHE A 139 10.44 9.44 -16.78
CA PHE A 139 10.21 8.02 -16.60
C PHE A 139 10.28 7.61 -15.13
N GLU A 140 9.65 6.48 -14.81
CA GLU A 140 9.78 5.82 -13.51
C GLU A 140 11.16 5.12 -13.43
N VAL A 141 11.95 5.44 -12.40
CA VAL A 141 13.26 4.83 -12.14
C VAL A 141 13.08 3.44 -11.53
N LEU A 142 12.20 3.33 -10.53
CA LEU A 142 11.82 2.08 -9.89
C LEU A 142 10.42 2.22 -9.32
N HIS A 143 9.54 1.28 -9.63
CA HIS A 143 8.36 0.96 -8.84
C HIS A 143 8.55 -0.43 -8.25
N TRP A 144 8.27 -0.55 -6.96
CA TRP A 144 8.34 -1.80 -6.24
C TRP A 144 7.24 -1.88 -5.19
N GLU A 145 6.33 -2.82 -5.37
CA GLU A 145 5.27 -3.14 -4.42
C GLU A 145 5.38 -4.57 -3.89
N PHE A 146 5.22 -4.75 -2.58
CA PHE A 146 5.22 -6.06 -1.93
C PHE A 146 4.18 -6.16 -0.83
N ASP A 147 3.14 -6.92 -1.14
CA ASP A 147 1.99 -7.21 -0.32
C ASP A 147 2.10 -8.58 0.35
N GLY A 148 1.53 -8.74 1.54
CA GLY A 148 1.40 -10.05 2.17
C GLY A 148 0.31 -10.09 3.25
N PHE A 149 -0.02 -11.30 3.67
CA PHE A 149 -0.99 -11.55 4.73
C PHE A 149 -0.33 -11.93 6.06
N ASP A 150 0.99 -12.08 6.08
CA ASP A 150 1.79 -12.35 7.29
C ASP A 150 2.58 -11.11 7.68
N TYR A 151 2.43 -10.69 8.93
CA TYR A 151 3.10 -9.49 9.44
C TYR A 151 4.62 -9.64 9.45
N ASN A 152 5.14 -10.79 9.92
CA ASN A 152 6.58 -10.98 10.09
C ASN A 152 7.27 -10.98 8.72
N GLU A 153 6.68 -11.63 7.72
CA GLU A 153 7.21 -11.62 6.35
C GLU A 153 7.38 -10.19 5.82
N ILE A 154 6.37 -9.34 6.00
CA ILE A 154 6.40 -7.97 5.49
C ILE A 154 7.34 -7.08 6.33
N ALA A 155 7.39 -7.28 7.65
CA ALA A 155 8.33 -6.59 8.52
C ALA A 155 9.79 -6.95 8.18
N ASP A 156 10.09 -8.24 7.96
CA ASP A 156 11.42 -8.71 7.57
C ASP A 156 11.81 -8.19 6.19
N LYS A 157 10.85 -8.20 5.23
CA LYS A 157 11.08 -7.64 3.90
C LYS A 157 11.35 -6.13 3.96
N LYS A 158 10.68 -5.39 4.85
CA LYS A 158 10.94 -3.95 5.07
C LYS A 158 12.40 -3.72 5.46
N ILE A 159 12.95 -4.49 6.39
CA ILE A 159 14.36 -4.34 6.83
C ILE A 159 15.32 -4.49 5.65
N VAL A 160 15.13 -5.54 4.83
CA VAL A 160 15.96 -5.77 3.64
C VAL A 160 15.86 -4.61 2.65
N MET A 161 14.65 -4.10 2.42
CA MET A 161 14.44 -2.99 1.50
C MET A 161 14.89 -1.64 2.05
N ASP A 162 14.81 -1.41 3.36
CA ASP A 162 15.35 -0.22 4.03
C ASP A 162 16.85 -0.10 3.75
N GLU A 163 17.59 -1.19 3.97
CA GLU A 163 19.04 -1.25 3.71
C GLU A 163 19.36 -1.08 2.22
N PHE A 164 18.62 -1.75 1.34
CA PHE A 164 18.84 -1.67 -0.10
C PHE A 164 18.58 -0.25 -0.65
N LEU A 165 17.41 0.32 -0.36
CA LEU A 165 16.96 1.59 -0.96
C LEU A 165 17.80 2.79 -0.48
N THR A 166 18.25 2.77 0.78
CA THR A 166 19.11 3.84 1.33
C THR A 166 20.52 3.88 0.75
N GLN A 167 21.01 2.75 0.24
CA GLN A 167 22.36 2.64 -0.35
C GLN A 167 22.43 3.06 -1.82
N GLN A 168 21.29 3.28 -2.48
CA GLN A 168 21.26 3.59 -3.91
C GLN A 168 21.70 5.03 -4.20
N ASP A 169 22.58 5.19 -5.19
CA ASP A 169 22.75 6.48 -5.87
C ASP A 169 21.65 6.61 -6.94
N TRP A 170 20.54 7.23 -6.55
CA TRP A 170 19.38 7.41 -7.43
C TRP A 170 19.67 8.29 -8.65
N ASN A 171 20.58 9.27 -8.53
CA ASN A 171 20.98 10.10 -9.67
C ASN A 171 21.72 9.24 -10.68
N HIS A 172 22.74 8.50 -10.23
CA HIS A 172 23.49 7.61 -11.09
C HIS A 172 22.58 6.54 -11.74
N SER A 173 21.72 5.93 -10.93
CA SER A 173 20.80 4.87 -11.38
C SER A 173 19.85 5.38 -12.46
N ALA A 174 19.24 6.55 -12.27
CA ALA A 174 18.36 7.15 -13.27
C ALA A 174 19.11 7.41 -14.59
N GLN A 175 20.34 7.94 -14.55
CA GLN A 175 21.15 8.14 -15.76
C GLN A 175 21.49 6.83 -16.48
N GLN A 176 21.80 5.76 -15.73
CA GLN A 176 22.03 4.45 -16.32
C GLN A 176 20.75 3.89 -16.96
N ILE A 177 19.60 4.01 -16.31
CA ILE A 177 18.32 3.53 -16.86
C ILE A 177 17.96 4.31 -18.12
N LEU A 178 18.13 5.64 -18.11
CA LEU A 178 17.92 6.50 -19.29
C LEU A 178 18.85 6.11 -20.46
N LYS A 179 20.13 5.80 -20.18
CA LYS A 179 21.07 5.32 -21.20
C LYS A 179 20.62 4.03 -21.88
N HIS A 180 19.86 3.18 -21.17
CA HIS A 180 19.34 1.92 -21.68
C HIS A 180 17.86 2.01 -22.11
N LYS A 181 17.32 3.22 -22.33
CA LYS A 181 15.90 3.47 -22.65
C LYS A 181 15.34 2.58 -23.76
N GLU A 182 16.11 2.36 -24.83
CA GLU A 182 15.70 1.52 -25.96
C GLU A 182 15.38 0.07 -25.56
N GLN A 183 15.96 -0.44 -24.46
CA GLN A 183 15.75 -1.80 -24.00
C GLN A 183 14.40 -2.01 -23.31
N TRP A 184 13.83 -0.97 -22.71
CA TRP A 184 12.68 -1.11 -21.82
C TRP A 184 11.50 -0.21 -22.16
N HIS A 185 11.71 0.96 -22.78
CA HIS A 185 10.65 1.96 -22.94
C HIS A 185 9.49 1.50 -23.84
N HIS A 186 9.75 0.57 -24.75
CA HIS A 186 8.75 -0.02 -25.64
C HIS A 186 7.97 -1.17 -24.99
N LEU A 187 8.38 -1.63 -23.80
CA LEU A 187 7.79 -2.76 -23.11
C LEU A 187 6.50 -2.37 -22.38
N GLY A 188 5.66 -3.36 -22.10
CA GLY A 188 4.51 -3.21 -21.22
C GLY A 188 4.91 -2.96 -19.76
N PHE A 189 3.93 -2.57 -18.94
CA PHE A 189 4.16 -2.21 -17.54
C PHE A 189 4.90 -3.30 -16.74
N PHE A 190 4.45 -4.56 -16.82
CA PHE A 190 5.04 -5.65 -16.06
C PHE A 190 6.45 -6.00 -16.53
N GLU A 191 6.69 -5.90 -17.83
CA GLU A 191 8.00 -6.15 -18.44
C GLU A 191 8.99 -5.02 -18.10
N GLN A 192 8.54 -3.76 -18.02
CA GLN A 192 9.35 -2.66 -17.52
C GLN A 192 9.72 -2.84 -16.04
N SER A 193 8.75 -3.18 -15.19
CA SER A 193 8.99 -3.49 -13.78
C SER A 193 9.99 -4.64 -13.62
N GLU A 194 9.83 -5.71 -14.40
CA GLU A 194 10.75 -6.85 -14.39
C GLU A 194 12.16 -6.46 -14.87
N TRP A 195 12.28 -5.61 -15.89
CA TRP A 195 13.58 -5.10 -16.35
C TRP A 195 14.27 -4.27 -15.26
N LYS A 196 13.54 -3.38 -14.57
CA LYS A 196 14.08 -2.51 -13.52
C LYS A 196 14.46 -3.30 -12.27
N THR A 197 13.62 -4.21 -11.80
CA THR A 197 13.95 -5.08 -10.66
C THR A 197 15.18 -5.94 -10.93
N LYS A 198 15.35 -6.45 -12.17
CA LYS A 198 16.60 -7.13 -12.60
C LYS A 198 17.81 -6.20 -12.64
N TYR A 199 17.66 -4.97 -13.14
CA TYR A 199 18.73 -3.97 -13.14
C TYR A 199 19.23 -3.69 -11.72
N PHE A 200 18.31 -3.55 -10.77
CA PHE A 200 18.61 -3.31 -9.35
C PHE A 200 19.02 -4.58 -8.58
N GLY A 201 18.83 -5.77 -9.16
CA GLY A 201 19.15 -7.04 -8.51
C GLY A 201 18.24 -7.39 -7.33
N ILE A 202 16.98 -6.91 -7.34
CA ILE A 202 15.99 -7.16 -6.29
C ILE A 202 14.89 -8.13 -6.74
N ASP A 203 14.19 -8.70 -5.76
CA ASP A 203 13.06 -9.58 -6.00
C ASP A 203 11.95 -8.88 -6.81
N LYS A 204 11.24 -9.67 -7.62
CA LYS A 204 10.05 -9.21 -8.32
C LYS A 204 8.97 -8.76 -7.34
N GLU A 205 8.22 -7.76 -7.75
CA GLU A 205 7.05 -7.25 -7.04
C GLU A 205 6.01 -8.34 -6.75
N ARG A 206 5.27 -8.17 -5.66
CA ARG A 206 4.13 -9.01 -5.29
C ARG A 206 2.96 -8.13 -4.89
N PHE A 207 2.06 -7.88 -5.82
CA PHE A 207 0.91 -7.00 -5.62
C PHE A 207 -0.35 -7.57 -6.26
N LYS A 208 -1.49 -6.88 -6.09
CA LYS A 208 -2.82 -7.33 -6.58
C LYS A 208 -3.26 -8.67 -5.98
N VAL A 209 -2.82 -8.98 -4.76
CA VAL A 209 -3.24 -10.20 -4.05
C VAL A 209 -4.67 -10.06 -3.50
N VAL A 210 -5.53 -11.04 -3.78
CA VAL A 210 -6.95 -10.99 -3.37
C VAL A 210 -7.11 -11.21 -1.86
N LEU A 211 -7.82 -10.28 -1.22
CA LEU A 211 -7.95 -10.17 0.23
C LEU A 211 -8.85 -11.22 0.90
N TRP A 212 -9.66 -11.95 0.13
CA TRP A 212 -10.62 -12.90 0.70
C TRP A 212 -10.00 -14.27 1.02
N LYS A 213 -10.51 -14.87 2.10
CA LYS A 213 -10.24 -16.25 2.52
C LYS A 213 -10.79 -17.27 1.52
#